data_AF-V6KKL3-F1
#
_entry.id   AF-V6KKL3-F1
#
_cell.length_a   1.000
_cell.length_b   1.000
_cell.length_c   1.000
_cell.angle_alpha   90.00
_cell.angle_beta   90.00
_cell.angle_gamma   90.00
#
_symmetry.space_group_name_H-M   'P 1'
#
loop_
_entity.id
_entity.type
_entity.pdbx_description
1 polymer ?
#
loop_
_entity_poly.entity_id
_entity_poly.type
_entity_poly.pdbx_seq_one_letter_code
_entity_poly.pdbx_strand_id
1 'polypeptide(L)'
;MTIAEIAAAARVAEMTVTNYFPRKEDLALDYHGTFTAGLARAVTCRAESESALAALRRDFLAALERHDAVAGFSGAEFARMVTDSPTLTARLRELHDLREEALARALAAETASSGGDLVPRAAAALLATAHRVLFQQVMDLTLAGRSNQEITAAVTRSAQEVFGLLEPSLGGYAVCRGRS
;
A
#
# COMPACT_ATOMS: atom_id res chain seq x y z
N MET A 1 -7.84 -29.98 9.15
CA MET A 1 -6.52 -29.37 9.36
C MET A 1 -6.35 -29.17 10.85
N THR A 2 -5.29 -29.72 11.42
CA THR A 2 -5.04 -29.71 12.86
C THR A 2 -4.00 -28.64 13.21
N ILE A 3 -4.08 -28.09 14.42
CA ILE A 3 -3.22 -26.98 14.90
C ILE A 3 -1.71 -27.31 14.82
N ALA A 4 -1.34 -28.59 14.94
CA ALA A 4 0.05 -29.04 14.77
C ALA A 4 0.55 -28.93 13.32
N GLU A 5 -0.33 -29.09 12.32
CA GLU A 5 0.00 -28.91 10.90
C GLU A 5 0.15 -27.41 10.56
N ILE A 6 -0.55 -26.52 11.27
CA ILE A 6 -0.45 -25.06 11.11
C ILE A 6 0.87 -24.54 11.70
N ALA A 7 1.30 -25.06 12.85
CA ALA A 7 2.58 -24.70 13.47
C ALA A 7 3.80 -25.23 12.69
N ALA A 8 3.66 -26.37 12.01
CA ALA A 8 4.67 -26.85 11.07
C ALA A 8 4.74 -25.95 9.81
N ALA A 9 3.60 -25.50 9.28
CA ALA A 9 3.55 -24.51 8.19
C ALA A 9 4.14 -23.14 8.60
N ALA A 10 3.99 -22.75 9.87
CA ALA A 10 4.62 -21.54 10.42
C ALA A 10 6.15 -21.66 10.60
N ARG A 11 6.72 -22.87 10.65
CA ARG A 11 8.19 -23.09 10.55
C ARG A 11 8.70 -23.15 9.12
N VAL A 12 7.81 -23.10 8.13
CA VAL A 12 8.09 -22.87 6.70
C VAL A 12 7.80 -21.40 6.34
N ALA A 13 7.85 -20.50 7.33
CA ALA A 13 7.57 -19.07 7.19
C ALA A 13 8.66 -18.24 6.50
N GLU A 14 9.70 -18.87 5.97
CA GLU A 14 10.63 -18.22 5.01
C GLU A 14 10.22 -18.46 3.54
N MET A 15 9.29 -19.39 3.28
CA MET A 15 8.95 -19.84 1.92
C MET A 15 7.43 -19.84 1.65
N THR A 16 6.64 -19.07 2.41
CA THR A 16 5.16 -19.10 2.41
C THR A 16 4.52 -17.75 2.10
N VAL A 17 4.84 -17.21 0.93
CA VAL A 17 3.85 -16.43 0.15
C VAL A 17 3.40 -17.23 -1.08
N THR A 18 4.19 -18.21 -1.52
CA THR A 18 3.97 -18.93 -2.78
C THR A 18 2.92 -20.04 -2.71
N ASN A 19 2.71 -20.67 -1.55
CA ASN A 19 1.83 -21.84 -1.46
C ASN A 19 0.32 -21.56 -1.33
N TYR A 20 -0.11 -20.32 -1.04
CA TYR A 20 -1.55 -20.01 -0.97
C TYR A 20 -2.24 -19.91 -2.33
N PHE A 21 -1.46 -20.12 -3.38
CA PHE A 21 -1.84 -19.80 -4.71
C PHE A 21 -1.17 -20.86 -5.65
N PRO A 22 -1.83 -22.01 -5.94
CA PRO A 22 -1.18 -23.22 -6.50
C PRO A 22 -0.64 -23.13 -7.96
N ARG A 23 -0.49 -21.92 -8.51
CA ARG A 23 0.06 -21.59 -9.84
C ARG A 23 0.95 -20.33 -9.83
N LYS A 24 1.32 -19.81 -8.65
CA LYS A 24 1.38 -18.35 -8.42
C LYS A 24 2.63 -17.87 -7.69
N GLU A 25 3.78 -18.53 -7.80
CA GLU A 25 5.05 -17.96 -7.31
C GLU A 25 5.40 -16.69 -8.11
N ASP A 26 5.32 -16.75 -9.44
CA ASP A 26 5.48 -15.59 -10.32
C ASP A 26 4.40 -14.53 -10.05
N LEU A 27 3.15 -14.93 -9.82
CA LEU A 27 2.07 -14.00 -9.50
C LEU A 27 2.26 -13.34 -8.12
N ALA A 28 2.76 -14.07 -7.11
CA ALA A 28 3.08 -13.52 -5.80
C ALA A 28 4.27 -12.54 -5.89
N LEU A 29 5.28 -12.85 -6.70
CA LEU A 29 6.39 -11.95 -7.02
C LEU A 29 5.93 -10.71 -7.80
N ASP A 30 5.02 -10.89 -8.77
CA ASP A 30 4.40 -9.81 -9.54
C ASP A 30 3.57 -8.88 -8.64
N TYR A 31 2.80 -9.44 -7.71
CA TYR A 31 2.06 -8.67 -6.71
C TYR A 31 2.98 -8.01 -5.69
N HIS A 32 4.06 -8.66 -5.27
CA HIS A 32 5.06 -8.07 -4.37
C HIS A 32 5.73 -6.85 -5.01
N GLY A 33 6.21 -6.98 -6.24
CA GLY A 33 6.83 -5.88 -7.00
C GLY A 33 5.83 -4.76 -7.28
N THR A 34 4.60 -5.11 -7.68
CA THR A 34 3.53 -4.14 -7.91
C THR A 34 3.15 -3.38 -6.64
N PHE A 35 3.05 -4.08 -5.50
CA PHE A 35 2.72 -3.48 -4.22
C PHE A 35 3.81 -2.54 -3.73
N THR A 36 5.07 -3.01 -3.69
CA THR A 36 6.22 -2.23 -3.21
C THR A 36 6.54 -1.05 -4.13
N ALA A 37 6.42 -1.20 -5.45
CA ALA A 37 6.65 -0.10 -6.38
C ALA A 37 5.43 0.85 -6.52
N GLY A 38 4.25 0.49 -6.01
CA GLY A 38 2.99 1.14 -6.34
C GLY A 38 2.96 2.64 -6.08
N LEU A 39 3.39 3.10 -4.89
CA LEU A 39 3.41 4.55 -4.58
C LEU A 39 4.41 5.31 -5.45
N ALA A 40 5.60 4.73 -5.61
CA ALA A 40 6.65 5.32 -6.44
C ALA A 40 6.17 5.46 -7.89
N ARG A 41 5.52 4.43 -8.45
CA ARG A 41 4.93 4.46 -9.79
C ARG A 41 3.81 5.49 -9.92
N ALA A 42 2.90 5.54 -8.96
CA ALA A 42 1.82 6.53 -8.96
C ALA A 42 2.37 7.97 -8.99
N VAL A 43 3.48 8.23 -8.28
CA VAL A 43 4.17 9.51 -8.35
C VAL A 43 4.88 9.68 -9.69
N THR A 44 5.74 8.77 -10.13
CA THR A 44 6.56 8.98 -11.35
C THR A 44 5.76 8.99 -12.65
N CYS A 45 4.57 8.36 -12.68
CA CYS A 45 3.67 8.34 -13.83
C CYS A 45 2.55 9.40 -13.75
N ARG A 46 2.59 10.31 -12.77
CA ARG A 46 1.56 11.35 -12.59
C ARG A 46 1.53 12.36 -13.74
N ALA A 47 0.40 13.03 -13.90
CA ALA A 47 0.24 14.04 -14.95
C ALA A 47 1.09 15.29 -14.65
N GLU A 48 1.37 16.09 -15.68
CA GLU A 48 2.00 17.39 -15.49
C GLU A 48 1.17 18.27 -14.57
N SER A 49 1.83 19.07 -13.74
CA SER A 49 1.22 19.91 -12.70
C SER A 49 0.49 19.14 -11.59
N GLU A 50 0.52 17.81 -11.57
CA GLU A 50 -0.03 16.99 -10.48
C GLU A 50 1.00 16.86 -9.34
N SER A 51 0.57 17.11 -8.10
CA SER A 51 1.39 16.87 -6.90
C SER A 51 1.48 15.39 -6.56
N ALA A 52 2.50 15.00 -5.79
CA ALA A 52 2.60 13.63 -5.30
C ALA A 52 1.37 13.21 -4.48
N LEU A 53 0.87 14.09 -3.61
CA LEU A 53 -0.34 13.85 -2.82
C LEU A 53 -1.57 13.62 -3.70
N ALA A 54 -1.78 14.46 -4.71
CA ALA A 54 -2.91 14.34 -5.63
C ALA A 54 -2.86 13.02 -6.42
N ALA A 55 -1.68 12.67 -6.95
CA ALA A 55 -1.48 11.43 -7.70
C ALA A 55 -1.77 10.19 -6.86
N LEU A 56 -1.27 10.15 -5.62
CA LEU A 56 -1.47 9.06 -4.69
C LEU A 56 -2.93 8.92 -4.25
N ARG A 57 -3.61 10.04 -3.97
CA ARG A 57 -5.05 10.06 -3.68
C ARG A 57 -5.87 9.51 -4.84
N ARG A 58 -5.59 9.97 -6.08
CA ARG A 58 -6.27 9.48 -7.29
C ARG A 58 -6.07 7.99 -7.47
N ASP A 59 -4.82 7.51 -7.38
CA ASP A 59 -4.50 6.10 -7.58
C ASP A 59 -5.17 5.21 -6.53
N PHE A 60 -5.19 5.64 -5.26
CA PHE A 60 -5.88 4.92 -4.20
C PHE A 60 -7.39 4.81 -4.45
N LEU A 61 -8.06 5.91 -4.82
CA LEU A 61 -9.49 5.90 -5.11
C LEU A 61 -9.82 4.98 -6.30
N ALA A 62 -8.99 5.01 -7.35
CA ALA A 62 -9.16 4.11 -8.49
C ALA A 62 -8.93 2.63 -8.10
N ALA A 63 -8.02 2.36 -7.16
CA ALA A 63 -7.81 1.01 -6.62
C ALA A 63 -9.01 0.53 -5.77
N LEU A 64 -9.69 1.42 -5.04
CA LEU A 64 -10.92 1.09 -4.34
C LEU A 64 -12.04 0.69 -5.31
N GLU A 65 -12.23 1.45 -6.39
CA GLU A 65 -13.26 1.16 -7.41
C GLU A 65 -13.06 -0.20 -8.08
N ARG A 66 -11.80 -0.60 -8.30
CA ARG A 66 -11.45 -1.91 -8.87
C ARG A 66 -11.43 -3.05 -7.85
N HIS A 67 -11.63 -2.76 -6.57
CA HIS A 67 -11.40 -3.69 -5.47
C HIS A 67 -10.02 -4.36 -5.55
N ASP A 68 -8.99 -3.54 -5.74
CA ASP A 68 -7.62 -4.00 -5.96
C ASP A 68 -6.97 -4.45 -4.65
N ALA A 69 -6.22 -5.55 -4.69
CA ALA A 69 -5.48 -6.07 -3.54
C ALA A 69 -4.45 -5.06 -3.00
N VAL A 70 -3.92 -4.15 -3.84
CA VAL A 70 -2.99 -3.08 -3.40
C VAL A 70 -3.64 -2.04 -2.47
N ALA A 71 -4.98 -1.98 -2.46
CA ALA A 71 -5.78 -1.18 -1.53
C ALA A 71 -6.30 -1.99 -0.34
N GLY A 72 -6.09 -3.32 -0.30
CA GLY A 72 -6.47 -4.19 0.81
C GLY A 72 -7.57 -5.21 0.48
N PHE A 73 -8.12 -5.21 -0.73
CA PHE A 73 -9.16 -6.15 -1.16
C PHE A 73 -8.58 -7.54 -1.48
N SER A 74 -8.08 -8.23 -0.46
CA SER A 74 -7.48 -9.57 -0.55
C SER A 74 -8.45 -10.71 -0.22
N GLY A 75 -9.68 -10.37 0.19
CA GLY A 75 -10.69 -11.33 0.67
C GLY A 75 -10.51 -11.73 2.15
N ALA A 76 -11.59 -12.24 2.73
CA ALA A 76 -11.68 -12.51 4.18
C ALA A 76 -10.80 -13.68 4.66
N GLU A 77 -10.46 -14.63 3.79
CA GLU A 77 -9.55 -15.73 4.13
C GLU A 77 -8.12 -15.21 4.34
N PHE A 78 -7.61 -14.42 3.38
CA PHE A 78 -6.30 -13.81 3.50
C PHE A 78 -6.24 -12.83 4.67
N ALA A 79 -7.27 -11.99 4.83
CA ALA A 79 -7.30 -11.04 5.93
C ALA A 79 -7.21 -11.75 7.30
N ARG A 80 -7.95 -12.86 7.50
CA ARG A 80 -7.88 -13.66 8.73
C ARG A 80 -6.50 -14.27 8.92
N MET A 81 -5.94 -14.86 7.86
CA MET A 81 -4.62 -15.48 7.90
C MET A 81 -3.53 -14.49 8.35
N VAL A 82 -3.56 -13.25 7.84
CA VAL A 82 -2.60 -12.20 8.24
C VAL A 82 -2.83 -11.78 9.69
N THR A 83 -4.08 -11.55 10.10
CA THR A 83 -4.44 -11.13 11.46
C THR A 83 -4.10 -12.18 12.51
N ASP A 84 -4.28 -13.46 12.21
CA ASP A 84 -4.05 -14.57 13.15
C ASP A 84 -2.56 -14.98 13.24
N SER A 85 -1.69 -14.44 12.38
CA SER A 85 -0.27 -14.79 12.30
C SER A 85 0.64 -13.59 12.54
N PRO A 86 1.34 -13.52 13.70
CA PRO A 86 2.32 -12.47 13.97
C PRO A 86 3.41 -12.38 12.90
N THR A 87 3.83 -13.52 12.33
CA THR A 87 4.84 -13.58 11.28
C THR A 87 4.36 -12.94 9.98
N LEU A 88 3.12 -13.22 9.56
CA LEU A 88 2.54 -12.62 8.35
C LEU A 88 2.23 -11.14 8.56
N THR A 89 1.80 -10.75 9.76
CA THR A 89 1.67 -9.34 10.14
C THR A 89 3.02 -8.60 10.05
N ALA A 90 4.10 -9.18 10.56
CA ALA A 90 5.45 -8.61 10.45
C ALA A 90 5.88 -8.49 8.98
N ARG A 91 5.63 -9.52 8.16
CA ARG A 91 5.94 -9.49 6.74
C ARG A 91 5.17 -8.41 5.99
N LEU A 92 3.87 -8.24 6.26
CA LEU A 92 3.07 -7.18 5.64
C LEU A 92 3.59 -5.78 6.02
N ARG A 93 4.03 -5.58 7.28
CA ARG A 93 4.67 -4.32 7.69
C ARG A 93 5.94 -4.05 6.90
N GLU A 94 6.81 -5.05 6.76
CA GLU A 94 8.03 -4.93 5.94
C GLU A 94 7.70 -4.56 4.48
N LEU A 95 6.63 -5.10 3.90
CA LEU A 95 6.19 -4.72 2.55
C LEU A 95 5.77 -3.25 2.46
N HIS A 96 5.11 -2.72 3.50
CA HIS A 96 4.79 -1.30 3.58
C HIS A 96 6.05 -0.44 3.75
N ASP A 97 7.03 -0.89 4.53
CA ASP A 97 8.31 -0.19 4.70
C ASP A 97 9.06 -0.12 3.36
N LEU A 98 9.15 -1.23 2.62
CA LEU A 98 9.75 -1.25 1.27
C LEU A 98 9.01 -0.32 0.29
N ARG A 99 7.68 -0.25 0.40
CA ARG A 99 6.83 0.65 -0.40
C ARG A 99 7.10 2.13 -0.09
N GLU A 100 7.30 2.45 1.18
CA GLU A 100 7.69 3.78 1.64
C GLU A 100 9.08 4.15 1.15
N GLU A 101 10.06 3.26 1.27
CA GLU A 101 11.43 3.51 0.79
C GLU A 101 11.48 3.78 -0.71
N ALA A 102 10.70 3.01 -1.49
CA ALA A 102 10.58 3.23 -2.92
C ALA A 102 10.00 4.62 -3.24
N LEU A 103 8.98 5.05 -2.49
CA LEU A 103 8.41 6.39 -2.61
C LEU A 103 9.43 7.47 -2.23
N ALA A 104 10.19 7.29 -1.14
CA ALA A 104 11.22 8.23 -0.71
C ALA A 104 12.29 8.44 -1.80
N ARG A 105 12.75 7.36 -2.44
CA ARG A 105 13.68 7.43 -3.57
C ARG A 105 13.08 8.18 -4.76
N ALA A 106 11.82 7.92 -5.10
CA ALA A 106 11.13 8.63 -6.18
C ALA A 106 11.00 10.13 -5.89
N LEU A 107 10.59 10.50 -4.68
CA LEU A 107 10.45 11.90 -4.28
C LEU A 107 11.80 12.63 -4.27
N ALA A 108 12.87 11.99 -3.79
CA ALA A 108 14.20 12.60 -3.78
C ALA A 108 14.71 12.91 -5.19
N ALA A 109 14.46 12.01 -6.15
CA ALA A 109 14.79 12.24 -7.55
C ALA A 109 14.00 13.40 -8.16
N GLU A 110 12.70 13.49 -7.86
CA GLU A 110 11.80 14.54 -8.37
C GLU A 110 12.10 15.94 -7.81
N THR A 111 12.58 16.03 -6.57
CA THR A 111 12.91 17.31 -5.91
C THR A 111 14.35 17.74 -6.10
N ALA A 112 15.15 17.01 -6.89
CA ALA A 112 16.60 17.20 -7.02
C ALA A 112 17.32 17.26 -5.67
N SER A 113 16.85 16.45 -4.73
CA SER A 113 17.36 16.38 -3.36
C SER A 113 18.65 15.56 -3.28
N SER A 114 19.54 15.95 -2.38
CA SER A 114 20.78 15.22 -2.15
C SER A 114 20.53 13.90 -1.40
N GLY A 115 21.43 12.93 -1.53
CA GLY A 115 21.39 11.65 -0.82
C GLY A 115 21.60 11.84 0.68
N GLY A 116 20.60 12.33 1.40
CA GLY A 116 20.67 12.73 2.80
C GLY A 116 19.53 13.65 3.23
N ASP A 117 18.82 14.26 2.28
CA ASP A 117 17.71 15.17 2.59
C ASP A 117 16.59 14.45 3.34
N LEU A 118 16.21 14.99 4.49
CA LEU A 118 15.15 14.42 5.32
C LEU A 118 13.74 14.70 4.78
N VAL A 119 13.57 15.74 3.97
CA VAL A 119 12.25 16.17 3.48
C VAL A 119 11.59 15.10 2.58
N PRO A 120 12.25 14.53 1.54
CA PRO A 120 11.64 13.46 0.76
C PRO A 120 11.31 12.20 1.58
N ARG A 121 12.16 11.87 2.56
CA ARG A 121 11.94 10.74 3.47
C ARG A 121 10.73 10.97 4.37
N ALA A 122 10.64 12.14 4.99
CA ALA A 122 9.51 12.50 5.85
C ALA A 122 8.20 12.60 5.07
N ALA A 123 8.23 13.19 3.87
CA ALA A 123 7.07 13.25 2.98
C ALA A 123 6.61 11.84 2.57
N ALA A 124 7.53 10.94 2.21
CA ALA A 124 7.21 9.55 1.89
C ALA A 124 6.57 8.84 3.08
N ALA A 125 7.11 8.99 4.30
CA ALA A 125 6.55 8.36 5.50
C ALA A 125 5.12 8.82 5.82
N LEU A 126 4.85 10.11 5.70
CA LEU A 126 3.51 10.68 5.88
C LEU A 126 2.51 10.13 4.84
N LEU A 127 2.91 10.12 3.56
CA LEU A 127 2.08 9.62 2.46
C LEU A 127 1.87 8.10 2.55
N ALA A 128 2.91 7.32 2.84
CA ALA A 128 2.83 5.87 2.97
C ALA A 128 1.95 5.47 4.17
N THR A 129 2.02 6.21 5.28
CA THR A 129 1.16 5.96 6.44
C THR A 129 -0.32 6.19 6.13
N ALA A 130 -0.67 7.21 5.34
CA ALA A 130 -2.05 7.40 4.89
C ALA A 130 -2.57 6.17 4.14
N HIS A 131 -1.80 5.64 3.19
CA HIS A 131 -2.16 4.41 2.47
C HIS A 131 -2.24 3.19 3.39
N ARG A 132 -1.30 3.04 4.34
CA ARG A 132 -1.27 1.91 5.27
C ARG A 132 -2.49 1.88 6.19
N VAL A 133 -2.91 3.03 6.72
CA VAL A 133 -4.10 3.13 7.57
C VAL A 133 -5.37 2.81 6.79
N LEU A 134 -5.51 3.32 5.55
CA LEU A 134 -6.68 3.04 4.72
C LEU A 134 -6.71 1.56 4.26
N PHE A 135 -5.56 0.98 3.93
CA PHE A 135 -5.42 -0.46 3.65
C PHE A 135 -5.89 -1.31 4.84
N GLN A 136 -5.47 -0.96 6.06
CA GLN A 136 -5.89 -1.66 7.27
C GLN A 136 -7.42 -1.56 7.47
N GLN A 137 -8.02 -0.40 7.21
CA GLN A 137 -9.47 -0.23 7.28
C GLN A 137 -10.20 -1.15 6.31
N VAL A 138 -9.69 -1.33 5.07
CA VAL A 138 -10.26 -2.29 4.11
C VAL A 138 -10.20 -3.71 4.67
N MET A 139 -9.07 -4.13 5.24
CA MET A 139 -8.93 -5.43 5.88
C MET A 139 -9.91 -5.62 7.04
N ASP A 140 -10.01 -4.64 7.93
CA ASP A 140 -10.87 -4.70 9.11
C ASP A 140 -12.35 -4.82 8.73
N LEU A 141 -12.80 -4.03 7.75
CA LEU A 141 -14.18 -4.11 7.26
C LEU A 141 -14.45 -5.42 6.50
N THR A 142 -13.44 -5.97 5.81
CA THR A 142 -13.52 -7.29 5.18
C THR A 142 -13.72 -8.38 6.24
N LEU A 143 -12.96 -8.32 7.35
CA LEU A 143 -13.11 -9.23 8.48
C LEU A 143 -14.46 -9.09 9.20
N ALA A 144 -15.00 -7.87 9.24
CA ALA A 144 -16.34 -7.59 9.74
C ALA A 144 -17.46 -8.07 8.80
N GLY A 145 -17.14 -8.70 7.65
CA GLY A 145 -18.11 -9.27 6.73
C GLY A 145 -18.86 -8.24 5.89
N ARG A 146 -18.34 -7.02 5.76
CA ARG A 146 -18.94 -5.99 4.89
C ARG A 146 -18.75 -6.35 3.42
N SER A 147 -19.73 -6.00 2.60
CA SER A 147 -19.61 -6.16 1.14
C SER A 147 -18.58 -5.17 0.57
N ASN A 148 -17.97 -5.51 -0.58
CA ASN A 148 -17.01 -4.62 -1.23
C ASN A 148 -17.59 -3.22 -1.51
N GLN A 149 -18.87 -3.13 -1.87
CA GLN A 149 -19.54 -1.85 -2.10
C GLN A 149 -19.60 -0.99 -0.81
N GLU A 150 -19.94 -1.61 0.33
CA GLU A 150 -19.95 -0.91 1.61
C GLU A 150 -18.55 -0.48 2.06
N ILE A 151 -17.55 -1.34 1.83
CA ILE A 151 -16.15 -1.05 2.12
C ILE A 151 -15.68 0.14 1.27
N THR A 152 -15.89 0.10 -0.05
CA THR A 152 -15.52 1.18 -0.97
C THR A 152 -16.18 2.51 -0.56
N ALA A 153 -17.47 2.50 -0.22
CA ALA A 153 -18.17 3.72 0.24
C ALA A 153 -17.63 4.25 1.57
N ALA A 154 -17.32 3.38 2.54
CA ALA A 154 -16.76 3.79 3.82
C ALA A 154 -15.33 4.34 3.66
N VAL A 155 -14.47 3.59 2.99
CA VAL A 155 -13.04 3.90 2.84
C VAL A 155 -12.82 5.10 1.91
N THR A 156 -13.71 5.35 0.95
CA THR A 156 -13.67 6.59 0.14
C THR A 156 -13.85 7.84 1.02
N ARG A 157 -14.75 7.81 2.01
CA ARG A 157 -14.93 8.92 2.96
C ARG A 157 -13.70 9.07 3.86
N SER A 158 -13.20 7.97 4.41
CA SER A 158 -11.97 8.01 5.21
C SER A 158 -10.76 8.47 4.40
N ALA A 159 -10.67 8.15 3.11
CA ALA A 159 -9.60 8.63 2.24
C ALA A 159 -9.67 10.16 2.08
N GLN A 160 -10.87 10.74 1.88
CA GLN A 160 -11.04 12.19 1.80
C GLN A 160 -10.55 12.89 3.07
N GLU A 161 -10.88 12.35 4.24
CA GLU A 161 -10.44 12.88 5.54
C GLU A 161 -8.92 12.74 5.72
N VAL A 162 -8.37 11.54 5.51
CA VAL A 162 -6.94 11.23 5.72
C VAL A 162 -6.05 12.03 4.76
N PHE A 163 -6.36 12.07 3.47
CA PHE A 163 -5.59 12.89 2.52
C PHE A 163 -5.78 14.39 2.79
N GLY A 164 -6.97 14.81 3.23
CA GLY A 164 -7.25 16.19 3.64
C GLY A 164 -6.37 16.68 4.79
N LEU A 165 -5.98 15.80 5.73
CA LEU A 165 -5.02 16.14 6.79
C LEU A 165 -3.62 16.47 6.27
N LEU A 166 -3.23 15.91 5.13
CA LEU A 166 -1.92 16.12 4.52
C LEU A 166 -1.87 17.30 3.56
N GLU A 167 -3.03 17.72 3.04
CA GLU A 167 -3.16 18.76 2.00
C GLU A 167 -2.45 20.08 2.36
N PRO A 168 -2.57 20.65 3.59
CA PRO A 168 -1.92 21.92 3.91
C PRO A 168 -0.39 21.89 3.82
N SER A 169 0.21 20.72 4.04
CA SER A 169 1.67 20.56 4.09
C SER A 169 2.24 19.97 2.80
N LEU A 170 1.49 19.11 2.11
CA LEU A 170 1.99 18.32 0.97
C LEU A 170 1.24 18.58 -0.34
N GLY A 171 0.18 19.41 -0.35
CA GLY A 171 -0.62 19.69 -1.55
C GLY A 171 0.20 20.31 -2.70
N GLY A 172 1.18 21.16 -2.37
CA GLY A 172 2.12 21.77 -3.32
C GLY A 172 3.50 21.11 -3.39
N TYR A 173 3.71 19.99 -2.68
CA TYR A 173 5.01 19.32 -2.64
C TYR A 173 5.16 18.36 -3.84
N ALA A 174 6.37 18.31 -4.41
CA ALA A 174 6.71 17.45 -5.55
C ALA A 174 5.69 17.52 -6.71
N VAL A 175 5.33 18.74 -7.12
CA VAL A 175 4.50 18.97 -8.31
C VAL A 175 5.29 18.61 -9.57
N CYS A 176 4.71 17.74 -10.41
CA CYS A 176 5.34 17.31 -11.65
C CYS A 176 5.53 18.52 -12.58
N ARG A 177 6.78 18.84 -12.91
CA ARG A 177 7.11 19.82 -13.94
C ARG A 177 7.21 19.04 -15.25
N GLY A 178 6.39 19.39 -16.25
CA GLY A 178 6.41 18.74 -17.55
C GLY A 178 7.84 18.60 -18.08
N ARG A 179 8.14 17.47 -18.72
CA ARG A 179 9.45 17.27 -19.35
C ARG A 179 9.49 18.17 -20.60
N SER A 180 10.03 19.38 -20.44
CA SER A 180 10.37 20.27 -21.56
C SER A 180 11.35 19.63 -22.52
#